data_AF-A0A7L4TFW0-F1
#
_entry.id   AF-A0A7L4TFW0-F1
#
_cell.length_a   1.000
_cell.length_b   1.000
_cell.length_c   1.000
_cell.angle_alpha   90.00
_cell.angle_beta   90.00
_cell.angle_gamma   90.00
#
_symmetry.space_group_name_H-M   'P 1'
#
loop_
_entity.id
_entity.type
_entity.pdbx_description
1 polymer ?
#
loop_
_entity_poly.entity_id
_entity_poly.type
_entity_poly.pdbx_seq_one_letter_code
_entity_poly.pdbx_strand_id
1 'polypeptide(L)'
;MDSIEIVLKKDNNNRDIDLDGMSIGATESLKEILESMISIARYEKEINNIDLKIGVKKGSACPLLSGEHNDLRIVHKKIEDVVQNKSTRDNFYVKKLNIIRDNIHEKKDFKIFYINNKSRTEITDYFDNSFKSKRERDLTPNYFEVEFIKGKLMQNGGTNPNFHLEIPSGIITIACTEEEAQKVNFLYKQIYISAWVDKKKKGKREYHFCDSYITDSAKKYFLDFENFFKEIATLKGTAPLHKISKKLETFYNNKDFDNAAKFLRIFKNKEVNPNYLKTILVLSKNIKEYADPTLNKSFIDSINELEKLLNKKIRK
;
A
#
# COMPACT_ATOMS: atom_id res chain seq x y z
N MET A 1 -30.14 0.51 27.54
CA MET A 1 -28.89 1.31 27.45
C MET A 1 -27.76 0.33 27.29
N ASP A 2 -26.85 0.62 26.37
CA ASP A 2 -25.73 -0.25 26.09
C ASP A 2 -24.50 0.24 26.87
N SER A 3 -23.58 -0.67 27.18
CA SER A 3 -22.36 -0.33 27.89
C SER A 3 -21.16 -1.21 27.53
N ILE A 4 -19.97 -0.66 27.77
CA ILE A 4 -18.71 -1.40 27.83
C ILE A 4 -18.21 -1.32 29.28
N GLU A 5 -17.98 -2.48 29.88
CA GLU A 5 -17.57 -2.64 31.29
C GLU A 5 -16.21 -3.32 31.36
N ILE A 6 -15.30 -2.76 32.14
CA ILE A 6 -13.99 -3.38 32.44
C ILE A 6 -14.00 -3.75 33.92
N VAL A 7 -14.12 -5.03 34.24
CA VAL A 7 -14.14 -5.52 35.62
C VAL A 7 -12.73 -5.87 36.04
N LEU A 8 -12.17 -5.13 37.01
CA LEU A 8 -10.89 -5.46 37.64
C LEU A 8 -11.17 -6.16 38.97
N LYS A 9 -10.70 -7.40 39.15
CA LYS A 9 -10.95 -8.19 40.37
C LYS A 9 -9.74 -8.32 41.26
N LYS A 10 -8.57 -8.62 40.68
CA LYS A 10 -7.34 -8.88 41.45
C LYS A 10 -6.13 -8.21 40.86
N ASP A 11 -5.28 -7.67 41.73
CA ASP A 11 -3.97 -7.16 41.34
C ASP A 11 -2.95 -8.30 41.11
N ASN A 12 -1.75 -7.95 40.63
CA ASN A 12 -0.68 -8.93 40.40
C ASN A 12 -0.18 -9.62 41.69
N ASN A 13 -0.45 -9.03 42.85
CA ASN A 13 -0.12 -9.59 44.16
C ASN A 13 -1.27 -10.44 44.72
N ASN A 14 -2.29 -10.74 43.91
CA ASN A 14 -3.45 -11.55 44.26
C ASN A 14 -4.34 -10.91 45.35
N ARG A 15 -4.24 -9.58 45.55
CA ARG A 15 -5.13 -8.81 46.42
C ARG A 15 -6.38 -8.40 45.66
N ASP A 16 -7.51 -8.42 46.34
CA ASP A 16 -8.77 -7.99 45.76
C ASP A 16 -8.74 -6.47 45.49
N ILE A 17 -9.27 -6.08 44.34
CA ILE A 17 -9.40 -4.68 43.95
C ILE A 17 -10.83 -4.25 44.25
N ASP A 18 -11.00 -3.59 45.39
CA ASP A 18 -12.24 -2.92 45.76
C ASP A 18 -12.05 -1.40 45.67
N LEU A 19 -13.08 -0.70 45.20
CA LEU A 19 -13.07 0.74 45.03
C LEU A 19 -12.76 1.47 46.34
N ASP A 20 -13.25 0.94 47.46
CA ASP A 20 -13.11 1.52 48.80
C ASP A 20 -11.71 1.29 49.41
N GLY A 21 -10.87 0.46 48.78
CA GLY A 21 -9.60 0.00 49.34
C GLY A 21 -8.52 -0.32 48.30
N MET A 22 -8.42 0.47 47.23
CA MET A 22 -7.44 0.23 46.16
C MET A 22 -6.00 0.54 46.59
N SER A 23 -5.06 -0.31 46.17
CA SER A 23 -3.63 0.02 46.22
C SER A 23 -3.30 1.18 45.26
N ILE A 24 -2.20 1.89 45.49
CA ILE A 24 -1.76 3.01 44.63
C ILE A 24 -1.71 2.60 43.15
N GLY A 25 -1.07 1.47 42.83
CA GLY A 25 -0.98 0.99 41.45
C GLY A 25 -2.33 0.56 40.86
N ALA A 26 -3.27 0.08 41.68
CA ALA A 26 -4.63 -0.20 41.19
C ALA A 26 -5.41 1.10 40.90
N THR A 27 -5.23 2.13 41.74
CA THR A 27 -5.80 3.47 41.55
C THR A 27 -5.24 4.16 40.30
N GLU A 28 -3.93 4.08 40.07
CA GLU A 28 -3.27 4.62 38.87
C GLU A 28 -3.80 3.94 37.60
N SER A 29 -3.89 2.61 37.60
CA SER A 29 -4.47 1.89 36.45
C SER A 29 -5.94 2.24 36.21
N LEU A 30 -6.74 2.35 37.28
CA LEU A 30 -8.14 2.75 37.15
C LEU A 30 -8.25 4.15 36.52
N LYS A 31 -7.41 5.09 36.97
CA LYS A 31 -7.34 6.44 36.44
C LYS A 31 -7.00 6.44 34.95
N GLU A 32 -5.96 5.73 34.52
CA GLU A 32 -5.55 5.69 33.10
C GLU A 32 -6.60 5.06 32.18
N ILE A 33 -7.29 4.02 32.67
CA ILE A 33 -8.42 3.40 31.96
C ILE A 33 -9.56 4.41 31.82
N LEU A 34 -9.94 5.10 32.89
CA LEU A 34 -10.99 6.12 32.86
C LEU A 34 -10.64 7.30 31.96
N GLU A 35 -9.41 7.81 32.02
CA GLU A 35 -8.94 8.88 31.13
C GLU A 35 -8.99 8.47 29.65
N SER A 36 -8.69 7.19 29.37
CA SER A 36 -8.79 6.64 28.02
C SER A 36 -10.24 6.52 27.55
N MET A 37 -11.16 6.07 28.41
CA MET A 37 -12.60 6.03 28.11
C MET A 37 -13.19 7.44 27.95
N ILE A 38 -12.82 8.40 28.80
CA ILE A 38 -13.21 9.81 28.69
C ILE A 38 -12.71 10.39 27.37
N SER A 39 -11.48 10.08 26.98
CA SER A 39 -10.94 10.52 25.69
C SER A 39 -11.75 9.99 24.52
N ILE A 40 -12.16 8.71 24.56
CA ILE A 40 -13.04 8.10 23.55
C ILE A 40 -14.40 8.80 23.54
N ALA A 41 -15.02 9.02 24.69
CA ALA A 41 -16.31 9.71 24.79
C ALA A 41 -16.27 11.13 24.20
N ARG A 42 -15.24 11.92 24.53
CA ARG A 42 -15.05 13.27 23.99
C ARG A 42 -14.84 13.25 22.48
N TYR A 43 -14.03 12.32 21.98
CA TYR A 43 -13.78 12.17 20.55
C TYR A 43 -15.05 11.82 19.77
N GLU A 44 -15.89 10.93 20.30
CA GLU A 44 -17.17 10.60 19.69
C GLU A 44 -18.18 11.75 19.77
N LYS A 45 -18.16 12.54 20.84
CA LYS A 45 -18.98 13.75 20.94
C LYS A 45 -18.59 14.78 19.87
N GLU A 46 -17.30 14.96 19.63
CA GLU A 46 -16.80 15.93 18.65
C GLU A 46 -17.11 15.50 17.20
N ILE A 47 -16.92 14.22 16.87
CA ILE A 47 -16.98 13.76 15.47
C ILE A 47 -18.35 13.24 15.07
N ASN A 48 -19.03 12.53 15.97
CA ASN A 48 -20.31 11.87 15.68
C ASN A 48 -21.48 12.49 16.46
N ASN A 49 -21.24 13.54 17.26
CA ASN A 49 -22.22 14.17 18.15
C ASN A 49 -22.89 13.18 19.12
N ILE A 50 -22.17 12.12 19.49
CA ILE A 50 -22.64 11.07 20.40
C ILE A 50 -22.41 11.50 21.85
N ASP A 51 -23.42 11.35 22.72
CA ASP A 51 -23.31 11.68 24.13
C ASP A 51 -23.15 10.42 25.01
N LEU A 52 -21.89 10.08 25.30
CA LEU A 52 -21.54 8.93 26.12
C LEU A 52 -21.35 9.32 27.59
N LYS A 53 -21.83 8.46 28.48
CA LYS A 53 -21.68 8.59 29.94
C LYS A 53 -20.56 7.68 30.44
N ILE A 54 -19.69 8.26 31.26
CA ILE A 54 -18.61 7.56 31.95
C ILE A 54 -19.00 7.34 33.41
N GLY A 55 -18.67 6.18 33.97
CA GLY A 55 -18.90 5.90 35.38
C GLY A 55 -18.01 4.80 35.94
N VAL A 56 -18.17 4.56 37.23
CA VAL A 56 -17.59 3.42 37.96
C VAL A 56 -18.72 2.78 38.75
N LYS A 57 -18.88 1.46 38.69
CA LYS A 57 -19.94 0.78 39.46
C LYS A 57 -19.62 0.78 40.96
N LYS A 58 -20.62 1.10 41.79
CA LYS A 58 -20.51 1.16 43.26
C LYS A 58 -19.92 -0.14 43.82
N GLY A 59 -18.92 -0.03 44.72
CA GLY A 59 -18.28 -1.17 45.38
C GLY A 59 -17.45 -2.07 44.44
N SER A 60 -17.05 -1.55 43.28
CA SER A 60 -16.18 -2.29 42.35
C SER A 60 -15.30 -1.32 41.55
N ALA A 61 -14.04 -1.71 41.31
CA ALA A 61 -13.18 -1.00 40.37
C ALA A 61 -13.55 -1.36 38.93
N CYS A 62 -14.79 -1.04 38.53
CA CYS A 62 -15.34 -1.37 37.22
C CYS A 62 -15.65 -0.09 36.41
N PRO A 63 -14.69 0.42 35.61
CA PRO A 63 -14.94 1.45 34.61
C PRO A 63 -16.07 1.06 33.67
N LEU A 64 -16.94 2.04 33.40
CA LEU A 64 -18.13 1.93 32.59
C LEU A 64 -18.16 3.05 31.56
N LEU A 65 -18.35 2.69 30.29
CA LEU A 65 -18.74 3.59 29.22
C LEU A 65 -20.16 3.19 28.77
N SER A 66 -21.13 4.10 28.81
CA SER A 66 -22.54 3.80 28.54
C SER A 66 -23.23 4.88 27.71
N GLY A 67 -24.33 4.54 27.05
CA GLY A 67 -25.02 5.45 26.12
C GLY A 67 -26.23 4.78 25.46
N GLU A 68 -26.79 5.44 24.45
CA GLU A 68 -27.89 4.87 23.67
C GLU A 68 -27.40 3.67 22.83
N HIS A 69 -28.35 2.82 22.42
CA HIS A 69 -28.02 1.54 21.76
C HIS A 69 -27.22 1.73 20.47
N ASN A 70 -27.61 2.69 19.64
CA ASN A 70 -26.91 2.97 18.37
C ASN A 70 -25.53 3.58 18.60
N ASP A 71 -25.38 4.37 19.67
CA ASP A 71 -24.17 5.10 20.01
C ASP A 71 -23.04 4.16 20.43
N LEU A 72 -23.33 3.23 21.35
CA LEU A 72 -22.32 2.26 21.79
C LEU A 72 -22.00 1.22 20.73
N ARG A 73 -22.94 0.94 19.82
CA ARG A 73 -22.67 0.07 18.68
C ARG A 73 -21.61 0.66 17.75
N ILE A 74 -21.58 1.98 17.58
CA ILE A 74 -20.53 2.66 16.80
C ILE A 74 -19.17 2.50 17.48
N VAL A 75 -19.11 2.72 18.79
CA VAL A 75 -17.88 2.56 19.58
C VAL A 75 -17.39 1.11 19.51
N HIS A 76 -18.27 0.13 19.75
CA HIS A 76 -17.94 -1.29 19.69
C HIS A 76 -17.40 -1.69 18.31
N LYS A 77 -18.05 -1.23 17.23
CA LYS A 77 -17.56 -1.48 15.86
C LYS A 77 -16.16 -0.89 15.62
N LYS A 78 -15.86 0.30 16.15
CA LYS A 78 -14.52 0.89 16.03
C LYS A 78 -13.48 0.09 16.81
N ILE A 79 -13.85 -0.49 17.96
CA ILE A 79 -13.00 -1.45 18.69
C ILE A 79 -12.74 -2.68 17.82
N GLU A 80 -13.78 -3.29 17.24
CA GLU A 80 -13.64 -4.45 16.34
C GLU A 80 -12.76 -4.15 15.12
N ASP A 81 -12.89 -2.97 14.51
CA ASP A 81 -12.06 -2.55 13.39
C ASP A 81 -10.58 -2.43 13.78
N VAL A 82 -10.29 -2.01 15.01
CA VAL A 82 -8.93 -1.98 15.57
C VAL A 82 -8.41 -3.38 15.84
N VAL A 83 -9.21 -4.25 16.48
CA VAL A 83 -8.88 -5.65 16.77
C VAL A 83 -8.54 -6.40 15.48
N GLN A 84 -9.35 -6.20 14.44
CA GLN A 84 -9.19 -6.84 13.13
C GLN A 84 -8.15 -6.14 12.23
N ASN A 85 -7.48 -5.09 12.72
CA ASN A 85 -6.52 -4.28 11.96
C ASN A 85 -7.06 -3.81 10.59
N LYS A 86 -8.34 -3.44 10.50
CA LYS A 86 -8.95 -3.00 9.22
C LYS A 86 -8.30 -1.72 8.71
N SER A 87 -8.33 -1.53 7.38
CA SER A 87 -7.83 -0.30 6.73
C SER A 87 -8.58 0.96 7.17
N THR A 88 -9.85 0.82 7.56
CA THR A 88 -10.72 1.88 8.07
C THR A 88 -10.51 2.22 9.55
N ARG A 89 -9.66 1.48 10.27
CA ARG A 89 -9.48 1.68 11.71
C ARG A 89 -8.91 3.05 12.03
N ASP A 90 -9.40 3.61 13.12
CA ASP A 90 -8.96 4.90 13.62
C ASP A 90 -7.75 4.76 14.54
N ASN A 91 -6.65 5.47 14.23
CA ASN A 91 -5.43 5.44 15.03
C ASN A 91 -5.62 6.10 16.41
N PHE A 92 -6.61 6.98 16.57
CA PHE A 92 -6.98 7.51 17.88
C PHE A 92 -7.43 6.38 18.81
N TYR A 93 -8.34 5.51 18.34
CA TYR A 93 -8.79 4.34 19.07
C TYR A 93 -7.64 3.39 19.40
N VAL A 94 -6.75 3.13 18.44
CA VAL A 94 -5.58 2.25 18.66
C VAL A 94 -4.74 2.72 19.85
N LYS A 95 -4.48 4.02 19.94
CA LYS A 95 -3.71 4.59 21.06
C LYS A 95 -4.42 4.41 22.40
N LYS A 96 -5.73 4.71 22.45
CA LYS A 96 -6.51 4.65 23.70
C LYS A 96 -6.77 3.22 24.16
N LEU A 97 -7.03 2.31 23.24
CA LEU A 97 -7.22 0.90 23.54
C LEU A 97 -5.92 0.23 24.00
N ASN A 98 -4.75 0.61 23.46
CA ASN A 98 -3.48 0.12 23.99
C ASN A 98 -3.24 0.55 25.44
N ILE A 99 -3.57 1.79 25.82
CA ILE A 99 -3.45 2.24 27.23
C ILE A 99 -4.34 1.39 28.14
N ILE A 100 -5.58 1.13 27.74
CA ILE A 100 -6.51 0.26 28.49
C ILE A 100 -5.91 -1.14 28.61
N ARG A 101 -5.45 -1.70 27.47
CA ARG A 101 -4.87 -3.04 27.37
C ARG A 101 -3.65 -3.21 28.28
N ASP A 102 -2.72 -2.27 28.26
CA ASP A 102 -1.50 -2.36 29.05
C ASP A 102 -1.83 -2.32 30.57
N ASN A 103 -2.80 -1.50 30.98
CA ASN A 103 -3.23 -1.43 32.38
C ASN A 103 -4.02 -2.65 32.89
N ILE A 104 -4.79 -3.33 32.03
CA ILE A 104 -5.55 -4.53 32.43
C ILE A 104 -4.65 -5.78 32.45
N HIS A 105 -3.64 -5.86 31.56
CA HIS A 105 -2.68 -6.97 31.53
C HIS A 105 -1.72 -6.95 32.73
N GLU A 106 -1.58 -5.80 33.39
CA GLU A 106 -0.95 -5.69 34.70
C GLU A 106 -1.83 -6.19 35.85
N LYS A 107 -2.97 -6.83 35.57
CA LYS A 107 -3.88 -7.39 36.59
C LYS A 107 -4.04 -8.88 36.37
N LYS A 108 -4.21 -9.63 37.47
CA LYS A 108 -4.25 -11.09 37.45
C LYS A 108 -5.63 -11.65 37.07
N ASP A 109 -6.70 -10.93 37.42
CA ASP A 109 -8.08 -11.32 37.11
C ASP A 109 -8.87 -10.08 36.66
N PHE A 110 -9.18 -10.06 35.37
CA PHE A 110 -9.98 -9.01 34.73
C PHE A 110 -10.92 -9.61 33.69
N LYS A 111 -12.02 -8.90 33.42
CA LYS A 111 -12.95 -9.24 32.34
C LYS A 111 -13.48 -7.98 31.66
N ILE A 112 -13.70 -8.04 30.36
CA ILE A 112 -14.32 -6.95 29.62
C ILE A 112 -15.63 -7.43 29.01
N PHE A 113 -16.69 -6.65 29.20
CA PHE A 113 -18.01 -6.97 28.67
C PHE A 113 -18.53 -5.85 27.78
N TYR A 114 -19.07 -6.22 26.63
CA TYR A 114 -20.01 -5.39 25.88
C TYR A 114 -21.43 -5.85 26.20
N ILE A 115 -22.21 -4.96 26.80
CA ILE A 115 -23.60 -5.19 27.17
C ILE A 115 -24.47 -4.40 26.20
N ASN A 116 -25.33 -5.10 25.48
CA ASN A 116 -26.40 -4.50 24.73
C ASN A 116 -27.76 -4.92 25.31
N ASN A 117 -28.84 -4.29 24.88
CA ASN A 117 -30.19 -4.56 25.38
C ASN A 117 -30.63 -6.05 25.36
N LYS A 118 -29.94 -6.95 24.65
CA LYS A 118 -30.30 -8.36 24.51
C LYS A 118 -29.21 -9.35 24.97
N SER A 119 -27.97 -8.91 25.14
CA SER A 119 -26.86 -9.80 25.44
C SER A 119 -25.75 -9.13 26.24
N ARG A 120 -25.12 -9.92 27.10
CA ARG A 120 -23.85 -9.61 27.73
C ARG A 120 -22.77 -10.46 27.09
N THR A 121 -21.95 -9.84 26.25
CA THR A 121 -20.87 -10.53 25.52
C THR A 121 -19.55 -10.22 26.21
N GLU A 122 -18.80 -11.26 26.59
CA GLU A 122 -17.42 -11.09 27.04
C GLU A 122 -16.52 -10.85 25.82
N ILE A 123 -15.75 -9.76 25.85
CA ILE A 123 -14.83 -9.32 24.78
C ILE A 123 -13.40 -9.16 25.31
N THR A 124 -13.07 -9.91 26.38
CA THR A 124 -11.75 -9.87 27.02
C THR A 124 -10.64 -10.23 26.02
N ASP A 125 -10.92 -11.19 25.14
CA ASP A 125 -10.04 -11.71 24.09
C ASP A 125 -9.60 -10.63 23.08
N TYR A 126 -10.41 -9.59 22.90
CA TYR A 126 -10.06 -8.47 22.02
C TYR A 126 -8.78 -7.74 22.47
N PHE A 127 -8.44 -7.86 23.76
CA PHE A 127 -7.33 -7.15 24.37
C PHE A 127 -6.13 -8.07 24.67
N ASP A 128 -6.16 -9.36 24.31
CA ASP A 128 -5.05 -10.30 24.57
C ASP A 128 -3.74 -9.80 23.94
N ASN A 129 -3.82 -9.32 22.70
CA ASN A 129 -2.68 -8.84 21.93
C ASN A 129 -2.63 -7.31 21.91
N SER A 130 -1.42 -6.76 21.74
CA SER A 130 -1.26 -5.32 21.54
C SER A 130 -1.80 -4.90 20.16
N PHE A 131 -2.46 -3.74 20.10
CA PHE A 131 -3.00 -3.21 18.87
C PHE A 131 -1.87 -2.58 18.04
N LYS A 132 -1.67 -3.05 16.81
CA LYS A 132 -0.58 -2.61 15.94
C LYS A 132 -0.66 -1.10 15.65
N SER A 133 0.30 -0.30 16.14
CA SER A 133 0.35 1.15 15.87
C SER A 133 0.65 1.49 14.41
N LYS A 134 1.33 0.61 13.68
CA LYS A 134 1.62 0.76 12.25
C LYS A 134 0.61 -0.03 11.45
N ARG A 135 -0.01 0.60 10.45
CA ARG A 135 -0.83 -0.09 9.46
C ARG A 135 0.07 -1.03 8.65
N GLU A 136 -0.39 -2.25 8.42
CA GLU A 136 0.18 -3.06 7.36
C GLU A 136 -0.06 -2.29 6.06
N ARG A 137 1.02 -1.99 5.35
CA ARG A 137 0.89 -1.28 4.08
C ARG A 137 0.12 -2.19 3.16
N ASP A 138 -1.06 -1.74 2.69
CA ASP A 138 -1.72 -2.37 1.57
C ASP A 138 -0.67 -2.50 0.46
N LEU A 139 -0.34 -3.74 0.14
CA LEU A 139 0.48 -4.08 -1.01
C LEU A 139 -0.30 -3.58 -2.21
N THR A 140 -0.02 -2.35 -2.67
CA THR A 140 -0.59 -1.85 -3.92
C THR A 140 -0.21 -2.89 -4.97
N PRO A 141 -1.16 -3.66 -5.53
CA PRO A 141 -0.80 -4.70 -6.47
C PRO A 141 -0.08 -4.02 -7.62
N ASN A 142 1.15 -4.44 -7.88
CA ASN A 142 1.92 -3.91 -9.00
C ASN A 142 1.30 -4.49 -10.28
N TYR A 143 0.21 -3.87 -10.77
CA TYR A 143 -0.45 -4.25 -12.03
C TYR A 143 0.41 -3.98 -13.26
N PHE A 144 1.55 -3.32 -13.07
CA PHE A 144 2.54 -3.08 -14.11
C PHE A 144 3.28 -4.37 -14.48
N GLU A 145 2.87 -4.97 -15.61
CA GLU A 145 3.53 -6.13 -16.22
C GLU A 145 4.14 -5.72 -17.56
N VAL A 146 5.41 -6.09 -17.76
CA VAL A 146 6.15 -5.89 -19.00
C VAL A 146 6.72 -7.23 -19.42
N GLU A 147 6.55 -7.59 -20.69
CA GLU A 147 7.14 -8.78 -21.30
C GLU A 147 8.17 -8.37 -22.34
N PHE A 148 9.29 -9.09 -22.35
CA PHE A 148 10.36 -8.97 -23.34
C PHE A 148 10.21 -10.11 -24.33
N ILE A 149 9.88 -9.78 -25.56
CA ILE A 149 9.42 -10.73 -26.56
C ILE A 149 10.41 -10.79 -27.71
N LYS A 150 10.82 -12.00 -28.05
CA LYS A 150 11.59 -12.34 -29.24
C LYS A 150 10.67 -13.07 -30.22
N GLY A 151 10.40 -12.47 -31.38
CA GLY A 151 9.53 -13.07 -32.42
C GLY A 151 9.89 -12.62 -33.83
N LYS A 152 9.39 -13.34 -34.84
CA LYS A 152 9.54 -12.98 -36.26
C LYS A 152 8.38 -12.05 -36.65
N LEU A 153 8.70 -10.89 -37.22
CA LEU A 153 7.68 -9.93 -37.65
C LEU A 153 6.98 -10.43 -38.91
N MET A 154 5.68 -10.67 -38.83
CA MET A 154 4.90 -11.22 -39.95
C MET A 154 4.06 -10.18 -40.66
N GLN A 155 3.51 -9.22 -39.92
CA GLN A 155 2.68 -8.13 -40.44
C GLN A 155 2.94 -6.86 -39.64
N ASN A 156 2.86 -5.71 -40.30
CA ASN A 156 3.05 -4.40 -39.69
C ASN A 156 2.11 -3.38 -40.36
N GLY A 157 1.25 -2.74 -39.57
CA GLY A 157 0.30 -1.72 -40.05
C GLY A 157 -1.15 -2.19 -40.12
N GLY A 158 -2.03 -1.27 -40.54
CA GLY A 158 -3.49 -1.43 -40.59
C GLY A 158 -4.21 -0.15 -40.16
N THR A 159 -5.55 -0.12 -40.29
CA THR A 159 -6.38 1.05 -39.93
C THR A 159 -6.30 1.39 -38.44
N ASN A 160 -6.08 0.37 -37.61
CA ASN A 160 -5.70 0.51 -36.21
C ASN A 160 -4.25 0.00 -36.09
N PRO A 161 -3.24 0.88 -35.93
CA PRO A 161 -1.85 0.48 -36.00
C PRO A 161 -1.51 -0.63 -35.00
N ASN A 162 -1.01 -1.74 -35.52
CA ASN A 162 -0.55 -2.88 -34.77
C ASN A 162 0.43 -3.69 -35.63
N PHE A 163 1.13 -4.64 -35.01
CA PHE A 163 1.96 -5.58 -35.73
C PHE A 163 1.87 -6.98 -35.12
N HIS A 164 2.20 -7.99 -35.93
CA HIS A 164 2.04 -9.40 -35.57
C HIS A 164 3.41 -10.07 -35.48
N LEU A 165 3.67 -10.72 -34.33
CA LEU A 165 4.87 -11.50 -34.10
C LEU A 165 4.55 -12.98 -34.05
N GLU A 166 5.25 -13.74 -34.88
CA GLU A 166 5.33 -15.19 -34.76
C GLU A 166 6.35 -15.55 -33.67
N ILE A 167 5.88 -16.22 -32.63
CA ILE A 167 6.65 -16.76 -31.51
C ILE A 167 6.39 -18.27 -31.42
N PRO A 168 7.19 -19.05 -30.66
CA PRO A 168 7.02 -20.50 -30.59
C PRO A 168 5.61 -20.98 -30.19
N SER A 169 4.87 -20.19 -29.42
CA SER A 169 3.50 -20.48 -28.98
C SER A 169 2.40 -20.00 -29.93
N GLY A 170 2.74 -19.40 -31.07
CA GLY A 170 1.80 -18.91 -32.08
C GLY A 170 2.03 -17.46 -32.49
N ILE A 171 0.99 -16.82 -33.01
CA ILE A 171 1.03 -15.42 -33.44
C ILE A 171 0.39 -14.54 -32.36
N ILE A 172 1.12 -13.51 -31.94
CA ILE A 172 0.62 -12.47 -31.05
C ILE A 172 0.47 -11.14 -31.79
N THR A 173 -0.55 -10.37 -31.42
CA THR A 173 -0.77 -9.01 -31.94
C THR A 173 -0.32 -8.00 -30.90
N ILE A 174 0.51 -7.06 -31.31
CA ILE A 174 1.01 -5.95 -30.49
C ILE A 174 0.39 -4.64 -30.99
N ALA A 175 -0.40 -3.99 -30.13
CA ALA A 175 -0.95 -2.66 -30.42
C ALA A 175 0.16 -1.60 -30.34
N CYS A 176 0.17 -0.65 -31.27
CA CYS A 176 1.17 0.42 -31.31
C CYS A 176 0.59 1.70 -31.93
N THR A 177 1.39 2.74 -32.03
CA THR A 177 1.11 3.93 -32.84
C THR A 177 1.70 3.78 -34.25
N GLU A 178 1.34 4.67 -35.18
CA GLU A 178 1.93 4.69 -36.52
C GLU A 178 3.45 4.95 -36.48
N GLU A 179 3.89 5.91 -35.66
CA GLU A 179 5.31 6.22 -35.48
C GLU A 179 6.10 5.02 -34.93
N GLU A 180 5.48 4.25 -34.03
CA GLU A 180 6.07 3.03 -33.49
C GLU A 180 6.12 1.92 -34.56
N ALA A 181 5.05 1.72 -35.33
CA ALA A 181 5.03 0.75 -36.43
C ALA A 181 6.16 1.03 -37.45
N GLN A 182 6.42 2.30 -37.76
CA GLN A 182 7.51 2.70 -38.65
C GLN A 182 8.89 2.34 -38.08
N LYS A 183 9.11 2.51 -36.77
CA LYS A 183 10.38 2.18 -36.10
C LYS A 183 10.70 0.69 -36.14
N VAL A 184 9.69 -0.18 -36.24
CA VAL A 184 9.83 -1.64 -36.17
C VAL A 184 9.60 -2.29 -37.53
N ASN A 185 9.70 -1.54 -38.64
CA ASN A 185 9.40 -2.04 -39.98
C ASN A 185 10.49 -2.99 -40.56
N PHE A 186 10.61 -4.18 -39.97
CA PHE A 186 11.56 -5.23 -40.34
C PHE A 186 10.82 -6.50 -40.74
N LEU A 187 9.92 -6.39 -41.72
CA LEU A 187 9.06 -7.49 -42.14
C LEU A 187 9.89 -8.75 -42.44
N TYR A 188 9.37 -9.89 -41.96
CA TYR A 188 9.94 -11.22 -42.06
C TYR A 188 11.28 -11.44 -41.33
N LYS A 189 11.74 -10.49 -40.52
CA LYS A 189 12.94 -10.63 -39.70
C LYS A 189 12.61 -10.93 -38.24
N GLN A 190 13.56 -11.57 -37.58
CA GLN A 190 13.56 -11.72 -36.13
C GLN A 190 13.77 -10.35 -35.46
N ILE A 191 12.86 -9.99 -34.57
CA ILE A 191 12.96 -8.77 -33.76
C ILE A 191 12.89 -9.07 -32.27
N TYR A 192 13.30 -8.09 -31.48
CA TYR A 192 13.32 -8.11 -30.01
C TYR A 192 12.63 -6.85 -29.53
N ILE A 193 11.58 -6.98 -28.73
CA ILE A 193 10.75 -5.86 -28.26
C ILE A 193 10.43 -6.00 -26.77
N SER A 194 10.12 -4.88 -26.12
CA SER A 194 9.38 -4.87 -24.87
C SER A 194 7.93 -4.47 -25.14
N ALA A 195 7.00 -5.08 -24.40
CA ALA A 195 5.58 -4.77 -24.48
C ALA A 195 4.96 -4.70 -23.08
N TRP A 196 4.10 -3.72 -22.85
CA TRP A 196 3.23 -3.70 -21.68
C TRP A 196 2.10 -4.72 -21.84
N VAL A 197 1.75 -5.38 -20.75
CA VAL A 197 0.73 -6.44 -20.75
C VAL A 197 -0.47 -6.01 -19.92
N ASP A 198 -1.61 -5.81 -20.59
CA ASP A 198 -2.90 -5.56 -19.95
C ASP A 198 -3.65 -6.91 -19.81
N LYS A 199 -3.96 -7.31 -18.57
CA LYS A 199 -4.78 -8.51 -18.31
C LYS A 199 -6.26 -8.16 -18.39
N LYS A 200 -6.96 -8.65 -19.42
CA LYS A 200 -8.42 -8.47 -19.53
C LYS A 200 -9.20 -9.51 -18.73
N LYS A 201 -10.46 -9.19 -18.42
CA LYS A 201 -11.45 -10.13 -17.89
C LYS A 201 -11.53 -11.34 -18.85
N LYS A 202 -11.45 -12.56 -18.30
CA LYS A 202 -11.34 -13.86 -19.01
C LYS A 202 -9.93 -14.31 -19.43
N GLY A 203 -8.86 -13.72 -18.88
CA GLY A 203 -7.50 -14.26 -19.02
C GLY A 203 -6.82 -13.98 -20.36
N LYS A 204 -7.48 -13.26 -21.27
CA LYS A 204 -6.86 -12.78 -22.51
C LYS A 204 -5.86 -11.66 -22.19
N ARG A 205 -4.63 -11.80 -22.68
CA ARG A 205 -3.57 -10.79 -22.58
C ARG A 205 -3.65 -9.86 -23.79
N GLU A 206 -3.53 -8.57 -23.54
CA GLU A 206 -3.32 -7.57 -24.58
C GLU A 206 -1.94 -6.96 -24.45
N TYR A 207 -1.28 -6.81 -25.58
CA TYR A 207 0.09 -6.35 -25.66
C TYR A 207 0.14 -4.98 -26.31
N HIS A 208 0.81 -4.05 -25.65
CA HIS A 208 1.07 -2.70 -26.15
C HIS A 208 2.56 -2.50 -26.31
N PHE A 209 2.99 -2.04 -27.49
CA PHE A 209 4.39 -1.80 -27.78
C PHE A 209 5.01 -0.79 -26.81
N CYS A 210 6.24 -1.06 -26.37
CA CYS A 210 7.01 -0.15 -25.52
C CYS A 210 8.30 0.32 -26.21
N ASP A 211 9.21 -0.60 -26.54
CA ASP A 211 10.45 -0.28 -27.24
C ASP A 211 10.98 -1.49 -28.04
N SER A 212 11.94 -1.25 -28.93
CA SER A 212 12.61 -2.27 -29.75
C SER A 212 14.13 -2.30 -29.52
N TYR A 213 14.72 -3.49 -29.72
CA TYR A 213 16.11 -3.81 -29.41
C TYR A 213 16.78 -4.52 -30.59
N ILE A 214 16.85 -3.81 -31.72
CA ILE A 214 17.12 -4.44 -33.03
C ILE A 214 18.62 -4.55 -33.32
N THR A 215 19.43 -3.59 -32.85
CA THR A 215 20.89 -3.62 -33.02
C THR A 215 21.54 -4.62 -32.06
N ASP A 216 22.73 -5.11 -32.40
CA ASP A 216 23.44 -6.06 -31.53
C ASP A 216 23.81 -5.44 -30.17
N SER A 217 24.14 -4.15 -30.15
CA SER A 217 24.32 -3.40 -28.91
C SER A 217 23.03 -3.31 -28.08
N ALA A 218 21.87 -3.16 -28.73
CA ALA A 218 20.58 -3.08 -28.04
C ALA A 218 20.10 -4.43 -27.50
N LYS A 219 20.45 -5.55 -28.15
CA LYS A 219 20.08 -6.91 -27.70
C LYS A 219 20.65 -7.24 -26.32
N LYS A 220 21.83 -6.71 -25.96
CA LYS A 220 22.39 -6.87 -24.61
C LYS A 220 21.43 -6.29 -23.55
N TYR A 221 20.82 -5.14 -23.84
CA TYR A 221 19.87 -4.48 -22.95
C TYR A 221 18.52 -5.17 -22.88
N PHE A 222 18.09 -5.83 -23.97
CA PHE A 222 16.89 -6.67 -23.94
C PHE A 222 16.98 -7.71 -22.82
N LEU A 223 18.06 -8.49 -22.78
CA LEU A 223 18.25 -9.55 -21.78
C LEU A 223 18.47 -8.99 -20.37
N ASP A 224 19.27 -7.93 -20.25
CA ASP A 224 19.51 -7.25 -18.98
C ASP A 224 18.22 -6.70 -18.37
N PHE A 225 17.38 -6.03 -19.17
CA PHE A 225 16.11 -5.49 -18.70
C PHE A 225 15.09 -6.59 -18.44
N GLU A 226 15.02 -7.63 -19.28
CA GLU A 226 14.17 -8.79 -19.03
C GLU A 226 14.46 -9.40 -17.65
N ASN A 227 15.73 -9.66 -17.35
CA ASN A 227 16.15 -10.21 -16.06
C ASN A 227 15.86 -9.24 -14.91
N PHE A 228 16.12 -7.95 -15.10
CA PHE A 228 15.81 -6.92 -14.11
C PHE A 228 14.31 -6.88 -13.79
N PHE A 229 13.43 -6.84 -14.80
CA PHE A 229 11.99 -6.75 -14.57
C PHE A 229 11.39 -8.04 -14.02
N LYS A 230 11.94 -9.22 -14.37
CA LYS A 230 11.63 -10.49 -13.69
C LYS A 230 12.02 -10.46 -12.22
N GLU A 231 13.20 -9.93 -11.89
CA GLU A 231 13.66 -9.82 -10.50
C GLU A 231 12.72 -8.91 -9.69
N ILE A 232 12.49 -7.67 -10.13
CA ILE A 232 11.70 -6.71 -9.35
C ILE A 232 10.24 -7.15 -9.15
N ALA A 233 9.70 -7.95 -10.08
CA ALA A 233 8.34 -8.50 -9.95
C ALA A 233 8.17 -9.43 -8.74
N THR A 234 9.26 -10.03 -8.26
CA THR A 234 9.26 -10.92 -7.08
C THR A 234 9.50 -10.19 -5.75
N LEU A 235 9.98 -8.94 -5.81
CA LEU A 235 10.37 -8.16 -4.64
C LEU A 235 9.16 -7.48 -3.98
N LYS A 236 9.21 -7.33 -2.65
CA LYS A 236 8.14 -6.73 -1.84
C LYS A 236 8.60 -5.45 -1.14
N GLY A 237 7.64 -4.62 -0.72
CA GLY A 237 7.89 -3.41 0.04
C GLY A 237 8.69 -2.36 -0.75
N THR A 238 9.77 -1.83 -0.16
CA THR A 238 10.61 -0.81 -0.80
C THR A 238 11.76 -1.40 -1.63
N ALA A 239 11.98 -2.71 -1.61
CA ALA A 239 13.06 -3.36 -2.34
C ALA A 239 13.06 -3.09 -3.87
N PRO A 240 11.89 -3.09 -4.57
CA PRO A 240 11.85 -2.69 -5.97
C PRO A 240 12.36 -1.26 -6.21
N LEU A 241 12.04 -0.32 -5.31
CA LEU A 241 12.47 1.08 -5.41
C LEU A 241 14.00 1.19 -5.34
N HIS A 242 14.62 0.47 -4.40
CA HIS A 242 16.07 0.45 -4.27
C HIS A 242 16.75 -0.17 -5.50
N LYS A 243 16.17 -1.21 -6.10
CA LYS A 243 16.69 -1.83 -7.33
C LYS A 243 16.61 -0.88 -8.53
N ILE A 244 15.47 -0.20 -8.69
CA ILE A 244 15.30 0.85 -9.71
C ILE A 244 16.32 1.97 -9.51
N SER A 245 16.48 2.46 -8.27
CA SER A 245 17.48 3.49 -7.92
C SER A 245 18.88 3.09 -8.34
N LYS A 246 19.34 1.91 -7.89
CA LYS A 246 20.67 1.40 -8.20
C LYS A 246 20.89 1.27 -9.71
N LYS A 247 19.89 0.75 -10.45
CA LYS A 247 20.01 0.61 -11.91
C LYS A 247 20.15 1.97 -12.59
N LEU A 248 19.37 2.96 -12.19
CA LEU A 248 19.50 4.32 -12.72
C LEU A 248 20.82 4.99 -12.37
N GLU A 249 21.28 4.85 -11.13
CA GLU A 249 22.60 5.31 -10.69
C GLU A 249 23.71 4.74 -11.57
N THR A 250 23.64 3.46 -11.96
CA THR A 250 24.64 2.89 -12.88
C THR A 250 24.66 3.59 -14.24
N PHE A 251 23.51 3.95 -14.81
CA PHE A 251 23.47 4.70 -16.06
C PHE A 251 24.01 6.13 -15.88
N TYR A 252 23.61 6.81 -14.81
CA TYR A 252 24.00 8.20 -14.58
C TYR A 252 25.50 8.34 -14.28
N ASN A 253 26.06 7.45 -13.47
CA ASN A 253 27.49 7.44 -13.16
C ASN A 253 28.34 7.18 -14.41
N ASN A 254 27.84 6.36 -15.34
CA ASN A 254 28.49 6.06 -16.61
C ASN A 254 28.15 7.07 -17.72
N LYS A 255 27.29 8.08 -17.44
CA LYS A 255 26.73 9.01 -18.44
C LYS A 255 26.06 8.31 -19.63
N ASP A 256 25.49 7.14 -19.39
CA ASP A 256 24.81 6.32 -20.40
C ASP A 256 23.33 6.70 -20.52
N PHE A 257 23.09 7.90 -21.04
CA PHE A 257 21.76 8.49 -21.10
C PHE A 257 20.83 7.84 -22.13
N ASP A 258 21.38 7.25 -23.19
CA ASP A 258 20.59 6.54 -24.20
C ASP A 258 19.93 5.29 -23.61
N ASN A 259 20.69 4.51 -22.83
CA ASN A 259 20.15 3.31 -22.20
C ASN A 259 19.28 3.65 -20.99
N ALA A 260 19.60 4.73 -20.27
CA ALA A 260 18.67 5.31 -19.30
C ALA A 260 17.33 5.64 -19.97
N ALA A 261 17.32 6.30 -21.13
CA ALA A 261 16.09 6.64 -21.84
C ALA A 261 15.26 5.39 -22.23
N LYS A 262 15.91 4.33 -22.73
CA LYS A 262 15.23 3.04 -22.99
C LYS A 262 14.63 2.43 -21.74
N PHE A 263 15.38 2.43 -20.64
CA PHE A 263 14.90 1.92 -19.35
C PHE A 263 13.72 2.73 -18.81
N LEU A 264 13.79 4.06 -18.90
CA LEU A 264 12.73 4.98 -18.45
C LEU A 264 11.43 4.82 -19.25
N ARG A 265 11.52 4.58 -20.57
CA ARG A 265 10.35 4.35 -21.43
C ARG A 265 9.47 3.20 -20.96
N ILE A 266 10.05 2.17 -20.34
CA ILE A 266 9.29 1.04 -19.79
C ILE A 266 8.29 1.51 -18.72
N PHE A 267 8.60 2.57 -17.97
CA PHE A 267 7.70 3.12 -16.94
C PHE A 267 6.63 4.07 -17.50
N LYS A 268 6.58 4.33 -18.82
CA LYS A 268 5.60 5.21 -19.48
C LYS A 268 4.23 4.53 -19.66
N ASN A 269 3.75 3.82 -18.66
CA ASN A 269 2.46 3.12 -18.70
C ASN A 269 1.49 3.66 -17.62
N LYS A 270 0.21 3.80 -17.97
CA LYS A 270 -0.84 4.29 -17.06
C LYS A 270 -1.01 3.45 -15.79
N GLU A 271 -0.61 2.17 -15.77
CA GLU A 271 -0.73 1.26 -14.62
C GLU A 271 0.53 1.24 -13.75
N VAL A 272 1.59 1.96 -14.12
CA VAL A 272 2.83 2.01 -13.34
C VAL A 272 2.59 2.54 -11.93
N ASN A 273 3.28 1.95 -10.94
CA ASN A 273 3.21 2.40 -9.56
C ASN A 273 3.72 3.86 -9.44
N PRO A 274 2.93 4.80 -8.86
CA PRO A 274 3.37 6.19 -8.70
C PRO A 274 4.68 6.34 -7.91
N ASN A 275 4.99 5.43 -7.00
CA ASN A 275 6.24 5.46 -6.24
C ASN A 275 7.46 5.14 -7.10
N TYR A 276 7.31 4.34 -8.16
CA TYR A 276 8.38 4.13 -9.15
C TYR A 276 8.67 5.43 -9.86
N LEU A 277 7.62 6.10 -10.36
CA LEU A 277 7.76 7.41 -11.01
C LEU A 277 8.40 8.45 -10.10
N LYS A 278 7.96 8.57 -8.84
CA LYS A 278 8.57 9.50 -7.87
C LYS A 278 10.05 9.21 -7.68
N THR A 279 10.42 7.94 -7.45
CA THR A 279 11.81 7.54 -7.26
C THR A 279 12.67 7.92 -8.46
N ILE A 280 12.20 7.59 -9.67
CA ILE A 280 12.85 7.91 -10.93
C ILE A 280 13.07 9.43 -11.05
N LEU A 281 12.01 10.22 -10.85
CA LEU A 281 12.04 11.67 -11.04
C LEU A 281 12.94 12.37 -10.01
N VAL A 282 12.93 11.92 -8.75
CA VAL A 282 13.84 12.46 -7.72
C VAL A 282 15.30 12.25 -8.11
N LEU A 283 15.66 11.03 -8.54
CA LEU A 283 17.02 10.70 -8.96
C LEU A 283 17.42 11.43 -10.25
N SER A 284 16.47 11.61 -11.16
CA SER A 284 16.70 12.24 -12.46
C SER A 284 16.75 13.77 -12.40
N LYS A 285 16.28 14.40 -11.32
CA LYS A 285 16.06 15.85 -11.27
C LYS A 285 17.33 16.64 -11.60
N ASN A 286 18.38 16.44 -10.83
CA ASN A 286 19.64 17.15 -11.02
C ASN A 286 20.33 16.71 -12.32
N ILE A 287 20.23 15.42 -12.66
CA ILE A 287 20.84 14.86 -13.88
C ILE A 287 20.27 15.52 -15.13
N LYS A 288 18.95 15.75 -15.18
CA LYS A 288 18.26 16.43 -16.28
C LYS A 288 18.75 17.86 -16.49
N GLU A 289 19.06 18.58 -15.41
CA GLU A 289 19.53 19.97 -15.46
C GLU A 289 20.95 20.08 -16.06
N TYR A 290 21.79 19.06 -15.88
CA TYR A 290 23.16 19.03 -16.41
C TYR A 290 23.32 18.28 -17.74
N ALA A 291 22.29 17.55 -18.18
CA ALA A 291 22.33 16.83 -19.45
C ALA A 291 22.21 17.80 -20.62
N ASP A 292 23.09 17.66 -21.61
CA ASP A 292 23.01 18.42 -22.87
C ASP A 292 21.66 18.12 -23.56
N PRO A 293 20.81 19.12 -23.80
CA PRO A 293 19.46 18.91 -24.32
C PRO A 293 19.41 18.51 -25.78
N THR A 294 20.46 18.78 -26.55
CA THR A 294 20.57 18.39 -27.95
C THR A 294 21.06 16.94 -28.06
N LEU A 295 22.11 16.59 -27.31
CA LEU A 295 22.69 15.25 -27.34
C LEU A 295 21.83 14.22 -26.59
N ASN A 296 21.19 14.60 -25.48
CA ASN A 296 20.45 13.69 -24.60
C ASN A 296 18.93 13.86 -24.70
N LYS A 297 18.45 14.30 -25.87
CA LYS A 297 17.04 14.62 -26.09
C LYS A 297 16.11 13.46 -25.70
N SER A 298 16.42 12.23 -26.11
CA SER A 298 15.59 11.06 -25.78
C SER A 298 15.45 10.81 -24.29
N PHE A 299 16.48 11.10 -23.50
CA PHE A 299 16.48 10.96 -22.05
C PHE A 299 15.61 12.03 -21.39
N ILE A 300 15.81 13.30 -21.78
CA ILE A 300 15.05 14.42 -21.25
C ILE A 300 13.56 14.29 -21.59
N ASP A 301 13.24 13.91 -22.82
CA ASP A 301 11.87 13.67 -23.28
C ASP A 301 11.20 12.56 -22.45
N SER A 302 11.92 11.45 -22.20
CA SER A 302 11.41 10.37 -21.36
C SER A 302 11.09 10.86 -19.95
N ILE A 303 11.95 11.67 -19.32
CA ILE A 303 11.69 12.23 -17.99
C ILE A 303 10.46 13.15 -18.01
N ASN A 304 10.35 14.04 -19.00
CA ASN A 304 9.21 14.94 -19.15
C ASN A 304 7.88 14.17 -19.28
N GLU A 305 7.88 13.06 -20.00
CA GLU A 305 6.70 12.22 -20.16
C GLU A 305 6.31 11.51 -18.85
N LEU A 306 7.29 11.00 -18.10
CA LEU A 306 7.04 10.40 -16.78
C LEU A 306 6.52 11.43 -15.77
N GLU A 307 7.01 12.67 -15.83
CA GLU A 307 6.53 13.78 -15.00
C GLU A 307 5.06 14.12 -15.31
N LYS A 308 4.72 14.24 -16.60
CA LYS A 308 3.31 14.42 -17.04
C LYS A 308 2.43 13.26 -16.56
N LEU A 309 2.92 12.03 -16.63
CA LEU A 309 2.19 10.83 -16.21
C LEU A 309 1.95 10.81 -14.68
N LEU A 310 2.96 11.16 -13.88
CA LEU A 310 2.83 11.26 -12.43
C LEU A 310 1.82 12.34 -12.04
N ASN A 311 1.90 13.52 -12.67
CA ASN A 311 0.97 14.62 -12.42
C ASN A 311 -0.49 14.25 -12.71
N LYS A 312 -0.74 13.48 -13.79
CA LYS A 312 -2.07 12.93 -14.10
C LYS A 312 -2.56 11.94 -13.04
N LYS A 313 -1.67 11.20 -12.39
CA LYS A 313 -1.99 10.22 -11.34
C LYS A 313 -2.24 10.85 -9.97
N ILE A 314 -1.58 11.97 -9.64
CA ILE A 314 -1.75 12.66 -8.36
C ILE A 314 -3.03 13.51 -8.32
N ARG A 315 -3.49 14.00 -9.48
CA ARG A 315 -4.72 14.82 -9.59
C ARG A 315 -6.03 14.01 -9.58
N LYS A 316 -5.96 12.68 -9.59
CA LYS A 316 -7.10 11.77 -9.47
C LYS A 316 -7.21 11.28 -8.04
#